data_AF-A0A8S2V9K1-F1
#
_entry.id   AF-A0A8S2V9K1-F1
#
_cell.length_a   1.000
_cell.length_b   1.000
_cell.length_c   1.000
_cell.angle_alpha   90.00
_cell.angle_beta   90.00
_cell.angle_gamma   90.00
#
_symmetry.space_group_name_H-M   'P 1'
#
loop_
_entity.id
_entity.type
_entity.pdbx_description
1 polymer ?
#
loop_
_entity_poly.entity_id
_entity_poly.type
_entity_poly.pdbx_seq_one_letter_code
_entity_poly.pdbx_strand_id
1 'polypeptide(L)'
;MILEPDWEVYLRKTARMIAEQQIPQRILERLYELISHCIPSEVIFKELLEELLGNCDGILNSQITQIAAEYERRSRQGSKDIFHLEVFVAKFMLVYKQFIESTVNYLDDIF
;
A
#
# COMPACT_ATOMS: atom_id res chain seq x y z
N MET A 1 -16.58 24.37 0.14
CA MET A 1 -16.41 23.03 -0.44
C MET A 1 -14.94 22.90 -0.76
N ILE A 2 -14.18 22.13 0.01
CA ILE A 2 -12.76 21.93 -0.27
C ILE A 2 -12.71 20.90 -1.39
N LEU A 3 -12.18 21.30 -2.55
CA LEU A 3 -12.00 20.39 -3.69
C LEU A 3 -10.74 19.58 -3.41
N GLU A 4 -10.90 18.27 -3.28
CA GLU A 4 -9.79 17.35 -3.07
C GLU A 4 -9.02 17.18 -4.39
N PRO A 5 -7.68 17.20 -4.40
CA PRO A 5 -6.89 16.98 -5.60
C PRO A 5 -7.16 15.62 -6.27
N ASP A 6 -7.18 15.59 -7.61
CA ASP A 6 -7.47 14.37 -8.37
C ASP A 6 -6.51 13.21 -8.06
N TRP A 7 -5.23 13.52 -7.79
CA TRP A 7 -4.23 12.52 -7.46
C TRP A 7 -4.50 11.85 -6.11
N GLU A 8 -5.04 12.57 -5.12
CA GLU A 8 -5.40 12.02 -3.80
C GLU A 8 -6.57 11.04 -3.95
N VAL A 9 -7.60 11.44 -4.70
CA VAL A 9 -8.74 10.57 -5.00
C VAL A 9 -8.29 9.33 -5.78
N TYR A 10 -7.37 9.49 -6.73
CA TYR A 10 -6.80 8.40 -7.52
C TYR A 10 -5.99 7.44 -6.65
N LEU A 11 -5.16 7.96 -5.75
CA LEU A 11 -4.33 7.17 -4.84
C LEU A 11 -5.19 6.41 -3.82
N ARG A 12 -6.21 7.04 -3.26
CA ARG A 12 -7.18 6.39 -2.35
C ARG A 12 -7.89 5.22 -3.02
N LYS A 13 -8.29 5.38 -4.29
CA LYS A 13 -8.84 4.27 -5.09
C LYS A 13 -7.81 3.16 -5.28
N THR A 14 -6.54 3.49 -5.53
CA THR A 14 -5.45 2.51 -5.62
C THR A 14 -5.26 1.74 -4.30
N ALA A 15 -5.29 2.42 -3.15
CA ALA A 15 -5.18 1.79 -1.83
C ALA A 15 -6.29 0.77 -1.60
N ARG A 16 -7.54 1.11 -1.94
CA ARG A 16 -8.68 0.18 -1.88
C ARG A 16 -8.49 -1.02 -2.80
N MET A 17 -8.01 -0.82 -4.01
CA MET A 17 -7.69 -1.92 -4.93
C MET A 17 -6.61 -2.86 -4.37
N ILE A 18 -5.62 -2.32 -3.67
CA ILE A 18 -4.59 -3.10 -2.98
C ILE A 18 -5.18 -3.93 -1.84
N ALA A 19 -6.12 -3.39 -1.06
CA ALA A 19 -6.75 -4.10 0.04
C ALA A 19 -7.76 -5.16 -0.43
N GLU A 20 -8.54 -4.87 -1.48
CA GLU A 20 -9.70 -5.69 -1.89
C GLU A 20 -9.38 -6.69 -3.02
N GLN A 21 -8.76 -6.23 -4.11
CA GLN A 21 -8.67 -6.99 -5.36
C GLN A 21 -7.30 -7.63 -5.57
N GLN A 22 -6.23 -7.03 -5.03
CA GLN A 22 -4.85 -7.51 -5.11
C GLN A 22 -4.41 -7.91 -6.54
N ILE A 23 -4.81 -7.16 -7.57
CA ILE A 23 -4.40 -7.41 -8.97
C ILE A 23 -3.08 -6.68 -9.25
N PRO A 24 -1.90 -7.36 -9.24
CA PRO A 24 -0.62 -6.67 -9.18
C PRO A 24 -0.38 -5.78 -10.41
N GLN A 25 -0.65 -6.31 -11.61
CA GLN A 25 -0.45 -5.60 -12.87
C GLN A 25 -1.19 -4.25 -12.92
N ARG A 26 -2.48 -4.24 -12.50
CA ARG A 26 -3.28 -3.01 -12.48
C ARG A 26 -2.73 -2.01 -11.46
N ILE A 27 -2.25 -2.48 -10.33
CA ILE A 27 -1.75 -1.60 -9.27
C ILE A 27 -0.42 -0.98 -9.68
N LEU A 28 0.44 -1.74 -10.35
CA LEU A 28 1.67 -1.23 -10.95
C LEU A 28 1.36 -0.08 -11.91
N GLU A 29 0.49 -0.29 -12.90
CA GLU A 29 0.10 0.73 -13.88
C GLU A 29 -0.34 2.05 -13.21
N ARG A 30 -1.10 1.95 -12.12
CA ARG A 30 -1.55 3.12 -11.34
C ARG A 30 -0.41 3.84 -10.61
N LEU A 31 0.57 3.11 -10.08
CA LEU A 31 1.77 3.71 -9.47
C LEU A 31 2.65 4.41 -10.52
N TYR A 32 2.81 3.80 -11.70
CA TYR A 32 3.52 4.42 -12.82
C TYR A 32 2.84 5.72 -13.27
N GLU A 33 1.50 5.77 -13.29
CA GLU A 33 0.74 6.98 -13.61
C GLU A 33 0.99 8.08 -12.57
N LEU A 34 0.92 7.78 -11.27
CA LEU A 34 1.20 8.78 -10.23
C LEU A 34 2.61 9.39 -10.35
N ILE A 35 3.62 8.55 -10.60
CA ILE A 35 4.99 9.03 -10.77
C ILE A 35 5.15 9.84 -12.06
N SER A 36 4.51 9.43 -13.16
CA SER A 36 4.59 10.16 -14.45
C SER A 36 3.91 11.53 -14.37
N HIS A 37 2.93 11.68 -13.48
CA HIS A 37 2.29 12.95 -13.13
C HIS A 37 3.07 13.78 -12.10
N CYS A 38 4.36 13.48 -11.89
CA CYS A 38 5.26 14.21 -11.01
C CYS A 38 4.83 14.24 -9.53
N ILE A 39 4.09 13.23 -9.07
CA ILE A 39 3.80 13.08 -7.64
C ILE A 39 5.03 12.47 -6.96
N PRO A 40 5.61 13.12 -5.93
CA PRO A 40 6.79 12.59 -5.24
C PRO A 40 6.50 11.23 -4.61
N SER A 41 7.46 10.31 -4.72
CA SER A 41 7.36 8.96 -4.15
C SER A 41 7.11 8.97 -2.64
N GLU A 42 7.72 9.90 -1.91
CA GLU A 42 7.49 10.12 -0.48
C GLU A 42 6.03 10.42 -0.15
N VAL A 43 5.37 11.25 -0.97
CA VAL A 43 3.94 11.55 -0.81
C VAL A 43 3.12 10.30 -1.06
N ILE A 44 3.44 9.55 -2.13
CA ILE A 44 2.76 8.28 -2.44
C ILE A 44 2.91 7.29 -1.28
N PHE A 45 4.11 7.12 -0.72
CA PHE A 45 4.36 6.22 0.41
C PHE A 45 3.51 6.59 1.64
N LYS A 46 3.55 7.86 2.04
CA LYS A 46 2.85 8.35 3.22
C LYS A 46 1.33 8.17 3.09
N GLU A 47 0.76 8.69 2.01
CA GLU A 47 -0.70 8.68 1.82
C GLU A 47 -1.21 7.25 1.58
N LEU A 48 -0.45 6.41 0.85
CA LEU A 48 -0.81 5.01 0.66
C LEU A 48 -0.75 4.24 1.99
N LEU A 49 0.25 4.50 2.84
CA LEU A 49 0.32 3.89 4.16
C LEU A 49 -0.89 4.29 5.02
N GLU A 50 -1.21 5.59 5.10
CA GLU A 50 -2.34 6.08 5.89
C GLU A 50 -3.68 5.43 5.47
N GLU A 51 -3.94 5.34 4.17
CA GLU A 51 -5.15 4.69 3.63
C GLU A 51 -5.17 3.17 3.89
N LEU A 52 -4.02 2.49 3.83
CA LEU A 52 -3.95 1.05 4.09
C LEU A 52 -4.10 0.72 5.59
N LEU A 53 -3.52 1.53 6.48
CA LEU A 53 -3.65 1.37 7.93
C LEU A 53 -5.09 1.60 8.41
N GLY A 54 -5.84 2.46 7.73
CA GLY A 54 -7.27 2.66 8.01
C GLY A 54 -8.13 1.40 7.83
N ASN A 55 -7.62 0.39 7.12
CA ASN A 55 -8.30 -0.88 6.84
C ASN A 55 -7.72 -2.08 7.61
N CYS A 56 -6.73 -1.87 8.50
CA CYS A 56 -5.97 -2.94 9.14
C CYS A 56 -6.03 -2.88 10.69
N ASP A 57 -5.96 -4.06 11.34
CA ASP A 57 -5.91 -4.18 12.80
C ASP A 57 -4.58 -3.69 13.41
N GLY A 58 -4.59 -3.32 14.69
CA GLY A 58 -3.44 -2.68 15.37
C GLY A 58 -2.12 -3.47 15.35
N ILE A 59 -2.16 -4.80 15.34
CA ILE A 59 -0.96 -5.64 15.25
C ILE A 59 -0.36 -5.58 13.83
N LEU A 60 -1.21 -5.67 12.82
CA LEU A 60 -0.83 -5.58 11.41
C LEU A 60 -0.26 -4.18 11.10
N ASN A 61 -0.81 -3.14 11.72
CA ASN A 61 -0.38 -1.75 11.55
C ASN A 61 1.10 -1.54 11.90
N SER A 62 1.59 -2.15 12.99
CA SER A 62 3.00 -2.02 13.37
C SER A 62 3.93 -2.62 12.31
N GLN A 63 3.60 -3.81 11.79
CA GLN A 63 4.41 -4.51 10.80
C GLN A 63 4.42 -3.76 9.47
N ILE A 64 3.25 -3.32 9.00
CA ILE A 64 3.13 -2.57 7.74
C ILE A 64 3.86 -1.23 7.82
N THR A 65 3.75 -0.52 8.95
CA THR A 65 4.47 0.74 9.17
C THR A 65 5.98 0.56 9.09
N GLN A 66 6.51 -0.52 9.69
CA GLN A 66 7.94 -0.83 9.62
C GLN A 66 8.40 -1.11 8.18
N ILE A 67 7.60 -1.86 7.42
CA ILE A 67 7.88 -2.16 6.00
C ILE A 67 7.89 -0.85 5.20
N ALA A 68 6.87 0.00 5.35
CA ALA A 68 6.80 1.28 4.65
C ALA A 68 8.02 2.16 4.92
N ALA A 69 8.40 2.31 6.20
CA ALA A 69 9.57 3.09 6.60
C ALA A 69 10.89 2.54 6.03
N GLU A 70 11.05 1.22 5.93
CA GLU A 70 12.25 0.61 5.34
C GLU A 70 12.40 0.96 3.86
N TYR A 71 11.31 0.83 3.08
CA TYR A 71 11.34 1.03 1.63
C TYR A 71 11.35 2.51 1.25
N GLU A 72 10.63 3.36 1.98
CA GLU A 72 10.70 4.81 1.80
C GLU A 72 12.13 5.33 2.04
N ARG A 73 12.77 4.92 3.15
CA ARG A 73 14.17 5.27 3.45
C ARG A 73 15.14 4.78 2.38
N ARG A 74 14.91 3.61 1.80
CA ARG A 74 15.74 3.05 0.72
C ARG A 74 15.54 3.77 -0.61
N SER A 75 14.31 4.21 -0.91
CA SER A 75 13.99 5.06 -2.06
C SER A 75 14.86 6.32 -2.05
N ARG A 76 14.91 7.02 -0.91
CA ARG A 76 15.70 8.25 -0.72
C ARG A 76 17.23 8.07 -0.86
N GLN A 77 17.75 6.84 -0.83
CA GLN A 77 19.19 6.56 -0.95
C GLN A 77 19.69 6.39 -2.39
N GLY A 78 18.91 6.83 -3.39
CA GLY A 78 19.36 6.93 -4.79
C GLY A 78 19.03 5.71 -5.66
N SER A 79 18.16 4.83 -5.17
CA SER A 79 17.58 3.77 -5.99
C SER A 79 16.30 4.28 -6.66
N LYS A 80 15.92 3.70 -7.82
CA LYS A 80 14.73 4.12 -8.55
C LYS A 80 13.46 3.97 -7.68
N ASP A 81 12.77 5.07 -7.46
CA ASP A 81 11.63 5.15 -6.54
C ASP A 81 10.52 4.15 -6.82
N ILE A 82 10.20 3.95 -8.10
CA ILE A 82 9.16 3.01 -8.51
C ILE A 82 9.43 1.60 -7.97
N PHE A 83 10.68 1.12 -7.99
CA PHE A 83 11.00 -0.23 -7.50
C PHE A 83 10.69 -0.40 -6.02
N HIS A 84 10.92 0.63 -5.20
CA HIS A 84 10.62 0.55 -3.77
C HIS A 84 9.12 0.57 -3.50
N LEU A 85 8.36 1.33 -4.28
CA LEU A 85 6.90 1.32 -4.23
C LEU A 85 6.33 -0.05 -4.64
N GLU A 86 6.86 -0.65 -5.70
CA GLU A 86 6.47 -2.00 -6.15
C GLU A 86 6.71 -3.04 -5.05
N VAL A 87 7.90 -3.03 -4.44
CA VAL A 87 8.24 -4.00 -3.40
C VAL A 87 7.43 -3.76 -2.13
N PHE A 88 7.17 -2.51 -1.75
CA PHE A 88 6.30 -2.18 -0.62
C PHE A 88 4.90 -2.74 -0.82
N VAL A 89 4.28 -2.48 -1.98
CA VAL A 89 2.94 -2.97 -2.30
C VAL A 89 2.89 -4.51 -2.34
N ALA A 90 3.87 -5.15 -2.96
CA ALA A 90 3.95 -6.61 -3.01
C ALA A 90 4.09 -7.22 -1.61
N LYS A 91 4.90 -6.62 -0.74
CA LYS A 91 5.04 -7.04 0.66
C LYS A 91 3.75 -6.82 1.46
N PHE A 92 3.10 -5.68 1.28
CA PHE A 92 1.80 -5.43 1.91
C PHE A 92 0.80 -6.51 1.52
N MET A 93 0.64 -6.79 0.22
CA MET A 93 -0.29 -7.82 -0.26
C MET A 93 -0.01 -9.19 0.35
N LEU A 94 1.26 -9.57 0.43
CA LEU A 94 1.68 -10.85 1.01
C LEU A 94 1.29 -10.93 2.49
N VAL A 95 1.64 -9.92 3.28
CA VAL A 95 1.34 -9.90 4.73
C VAL A 95 -0.17 -9.84 4.96
N TYR A 96 -0.89 -9.03 4.19
CA TYR A 96 -2.35 -8.91 4.28
C TYR A 96 -3.03 -10.23 3.96
N LYS A 97 -2.60 -10.93 2.89
CA LYS A 97 -3.12 -12.24 2.53
C LYS A 97 -2.88 -13.29 3.62
N GLN A 98 -1.68 -13.34 4.19
CA GLN A 98 -1.36 -14.24 5.30
C GLN A 98 -2.22 -13.98 6.54
N PHE A 99 -2.52 -12.72 6.83
CA PHE A 99 -3.40 -12.33 7.93
C PHE A 99 -4.83 -12.81 7.71
N ILE A 100 -5.38 -12.62 6.50
CA ILE A 100 -6.73 -13.11 6.15
C ILE A 100 -6.80 -14.63 6.23
N GLU A 101 -5.84 -15.35 5.65
CA GLU A 101 -5.78 -16.82 5.70
C GLU A 101 -5.69 -17.33 7.15
N SER A 102 -4.86 -16.71 7.99
CA SER A 102 -4.75 -17.07 9.41
C SER A 102 -6.05 -16.83 10.17
N THR A 103 -6.75 -15.75 9.85
CA THR A 103 -8.04 -15.40 10.47
C THR A 103 -9.13 -16.39 10.06
N VAL A 104 -9.19 -16.76 8.77
CA VAL A 104 -10.16 -17.75 8.26
C VAL A 104 -9.92 -19.12 8.89
N ASN A 105 -8.67 -19.59 8.92
CA ASN A 105 -8.34 -20.88 9.54
C ASN A 105 -8.73 -20.91 11.04
N TYR A 106 -8.49 -19.82 11.76
CA TYR A 106 -8.91 -19.72 13.17
C TYR A 106 -10.42 -19.81 13.35
N LEU A 107 -11.21 -19.24 12.44
CA LEU A 107 -12.67 -19.36 12.49
C LEU A 107 -13.13 -20.79 12.14
N ASP A 108 -12.52 -21.42 11.14
CA ASP A 108 -12.81 -22.82 10.77
C ASP A 108 -12.46 -23.80 11.90
N ASP A 109 -11.47 -23.51 12.72
CA ASP A 109 -11.12 -24.33 13.90
C ASP A 109 -12.13 -24.19 15.07
N ILE A 110 -12.95 -23.14 15.08
CA ILE A 110 -13.88 -22.82 16.18
C ILE A 110 -15.34 -23.22 15.86
N PHE A 111 -15.68 -23.41 14.59
CA PHE A 111 -17.01 -23.81 14.13
C PHE A 111 -17.06 -25.28 13.67
#